data_AF-A0A969LQX9-F1
#
_entry.id   AF-A0A969LQX9-F1
#
_cell.length_a   1.000
_cell.length_b   1.000
_cell.length_c   1.000
_cell.angle_alpha   90.00
_cell.angle_beta   90.00
_cell.angle_gamma   90.00
#
_symmetry.space_group_name_H-M   'P 1'
#
loop_
_entity.id
_entity.type
_entity.pdbx_description
1 polymer ?
#
loop_
_entity_poly.entity_id
_entity_poly.type
_entity_poly.pdbx_seq_one_letter_code
_entity_poly.pdbx_strand_id
1 'polypeptide(L)'
;MGTEAGEELAAIIRRKEWERQLGGGYFFWGIGQSLGENAKVAAPEIASLHVIFSPMPSKPKLIDVAPNDVVIWNAWVDAQGVVRRLPIHCFITSRASLPSGRKKESHYALVCFSNKELNEQSNEIFIFPSHLRNVTTNKPLGASQVTAVVRATNLKNKTSGAKSYSVSFTAELRSPYCVQLAQPLLLDVEELIEIKAITNSGDIGSWNALVKSIRSRMIERIDWVQCTLNLGEEDDLSFTDSLSLLKRSEYSKV
;
A
#
# COMPACT_ATOMS: atom_id res chain seq x y z
N MET A 1 3.23 12.56 -6.47
CA MET A 1 4.04 11.33 -6.34
C MET A 1 5.46 11.58 -6.82
N GLY A 2 6.45 10.91 -6.25
CA GLY A 2 7.87 11.06 -6.59
C GLY A 2 8.65 9.85 -6.13
N THR A 3 9.98 9.95 -6.10
CA THR A 3 10.87 8.92 -5.55
C THR A 3 10.49 8.62 -4.11
N GLU A 4 10.40 7.33 -3.77
CA GLU A 4 10.10 6.84 -2.43
C GLU A 4 10.84 5.53 -2.18
N ALA A 5 11.35 5.35 -0.96
CA ALA A 5 12.04 4.13 -0.54
C ALA A 5 13.22 3.72 -1.45
N GLY A 6 13.91 4.70 -2.04
CA GLY A 6 15.06 4.47 -2.94
C GLY A 6 14.69 4.09 -4.38
N GLU A 7 13.40 4.15 -4.73
CA GLU A 7 12.91 3.83 -6.06
C GLU A 7 12.43 5.07 -6.82
N GLU A 8 12.86 5.20 -8.06
CA GLU A 8 12.42 6.26 -8.96
C GLU A 8 10.94 6.11 -9.32
N LEU A 9 10.28 7.23 -9.62
CA LEU A 9 8.84 7.24 -9.89
C LEU A 9 8.45 6.27 -11.03
N ALA A 10 9.24 6.19 -12.10
CA ALA A 10 8.98 5.27 -13.21
C ALA A 10 9.04 3.78 -12.77
N ALA A 11 9.98 3.45 -11.89
CA ALA A 11 10.10 2.11 -11.30
C ALA A 11 8.88 1.78 -10.42
N ILE A 12 8.45 2.74 -9.59
CA ILE A 12 7.24 2.60 -8.76
C ILE A 12 6.01 2.35 -9.65
N ILE A 13 5.80 3.16 -10.70
CA ILE A 13 4.64 3.00 -11.59
C ILE A 13 4.68 1.63 -12.27
N ARG A 14 5.84 1.17 -12.77
CA ARG A 14 5.99 -0.16 -13.37
C ARG A 14 5.57 -1.27 -12.41
N ARG A 15 6.03 -1.25 -11.16
CA ARG A 15 5.61 -2.25 -10.16
C ARG A 15 4.12 -2.16 -9.87
N LYS A 16 3.54 -0.96 -9.83
CA LYS A 16 2.10 -0.80 -9.60
C LYS A 16 1.27 -1.27 -10.78
N GLU A 17 1.80 -1.18 -12.00
CA GLU A 17 1.20 -1.79 -13.18
C GLU A 17 1.22 -3.33 -13.09
N TRP A 18 2.33 -3.94 -12.66
CA TRP A 18 2.35 -5.38 -12.42
C TRP A 18 1.44 -5.81 -11.28
N GLU A 19 1.38 -5.03 -10.19
CA GLU A 19 0.44 -5.26 -9.10
C GLU A 19 -1.01 -5.20 -9.59
N ARG A 20 -1.36 -4.21 -10.42
CA ARG A 20 -2.66 -4.06 -11.07
C ARG A 20 -3.00 -5.28 -11.92
N GLN A 21 -2.08 -5.75 -12.76
CA GLN A 21 -2.31 -6.91 -13.62
C GLN A 21 -2.53 -8.19 -12.80
N LEU A 22 -1.68 -8.44 -11.79
CA LEU A 22 -1.80 -9.60 -10.90
C LEU A 22 -3.04 -9.53 -9.99
N GLY A 23 -3.49 -8.33 -9.66
CA GLY A 23 -4.65 -8.05 -8.82
C GLY A 23 -5.97 -7.91 -9.59
N GLY A 24 -6.01 -8.23 -10.89
CA GLY A 24 -7.23 -8.12 -11.70
C GLY A 24 -7.78 -6.69 -11.80
N GLY A 25 -6.88 -5.70 -11.83
CA GLY A 25 -7.21 -4.27 -11.83
C GLY A 25 -6.92 -3.57 -10.51
N TYR A 26 -6.75 -4.30 -9.40
CA TYR A 26 -6.48 -3.73 -8.08
C TYR A 26 -4.99 -3.48 -7.83
N PHE A 27 -4.68 -2.34 -7.22
CA PHE A 27 -3.34 -2.04 -6.72
C PHE A 27 -3.41 -1.09 -5.52
N PHE A 28 -2.39 -1.10 -4.68
CA PHE A 28 -2.32 -0.33 -3.45
C PHE A 28 -1.23 0.73 -3.55
N TRP A 29 -1.58 1.98 -3.28
CA TRP A 29 -0.61 3.08 -3.33
C TRP A 29 -0.28 3.59 -1.93
N GLY A 30 0.99 3.44 -1.50
CA GLY A 30 1.46 3.90 -0.19
C GLY A 30 1.40 5.42 -0.05
N ILE A 31 0.93 5.92 1.09
CA ILE A 31 0.87 7.34 1.43
C ILE A 31 1.35 7.58 2.87
N GLY A 32 2.06 8.69 3.08
CA GLY A 32 2.69 9.02 4.36
C GLY A 32 1.73 9.50 5.45
N GLN A 33 0.48 9.82 5.13
CA GLN A 33 -0.49 10.41 6.05
C GLN A 33 -1.88 9.78 5.86
N SER A 34 -2.62 9.69 6.96
CA SER A 34 -4.01 9.23 6.93
C SER A 34 -4.88 10.20 6.13
N LEU A 35 -5.81 9.67 5.34
CA LEU A 35 -6.92 10.45 4.81
C LEU A 35 -8.07 10.59 5.83
N GLY A 36 -7.96 9.93 6.99
CA GLY A 36 -9.00 9.87 8.01
C GLY A 36 -10.33 9.41 7.42
N GLU A 37 -11.41 9.98 7.93
CA GLU A 37 -12.75 9.71 7.43
C GLU A 37 -13.07 10.50 6.14
N ASN A 38 -12.16 11.35 5.62
CA ASN A 38 -12.47 12.26 4.50
C ASN A 38 -12.90 11.51 3.23
N ALA A 39 -12.29 10.36 2.94
CA ALA A 39 -12.66 9.55 1.78
C ALA A 39 -14.05 8.91 1.97
N LYS A 40 -14.35 8.44 3.19
CA LYS A 40 -15.65 7.88 3.54
C LYS A 40 -16.76 8.92 3.59
N VAL A 41 -16.45 10.16 3.97
CA VAL A 41 -17.38 11.30 3.94
C VAL A 41 -17.68 11.72 2.50
N ALA A 42 -16.69 11.68 1.60
CA ALA A 42 -16.87 12.07 0.21
C ALA A 42 -17.60 11.00 -0.64
N ALA A 43 -17.46 9.71 -0.30
CA ALA A 43 -17.98 8.62 -1.10
C ALA A 43 -19.52 8.59 -1.26
N PRO A 44 -20.35 8.88 -0.22
CA PRO A 44 -21.81 8.90 -0.36
C PRO A 44 -22.35 9.96 -1.33
N GLU A 45 -21.62 11.06 -1.52
CA GLU A 45 -22.06 12.19 -2.35
C GLU A 45 -21.74 11.99 -3.85
N ILE A 46 -20.99 10.95 -4.22
CA ILE A 46 -20.40 10.80 -5.56
C ILE A 46 -20.53 9.35 -6.02
N ALA A 47 -20.96 9.14 -7.27
CA ALA A 47 -21.15 7.80 -7.83
C ALA A 47 -19.87 6.93 -7.82
N SER A 48 -18.69 7.54 -7.94
CA SER A 48 -17.40 6.86 -7.81
C SER A 48 -16.29 7.85 -7.43
N LEU A 49 -15.52 7.53 -6.40
CA LEU A 49 -14.41 8.34 -5.93
C LEU A 49 -13.18 8.04 -6.80
N HIS A 50 -12.57 9.09 -7.36
CA HIS A 50 -11.39 8.95 -8.21
C HIS A 50 -10.16 9.54 -7.52
N VAL A 51 -9.02 8.90 -7.72
CA VAL A 51 -7.70 9.42 -7.36
C VAL A 51 -6.96 9.85 -8.62
N ILE A 52 -6.30 11.00 -8.52
CA ILE A 52 -5.48 11.55 -9.60
C ILE A 52 -4.03 11.59 -9.14
N PHE A 53 -3.16 10.99 -9.93
CA PHE A 53 -1.74 10.90 -9.64
C PHE A 53 -0.96 11.90 -10.48
N SER A 54 -0.39 12.92 -9.83
CA SER A 54 0.47 13.93 -10.48
C SER A 54 1.92 13.84 -9.96
N PRO A 55 2.94 13.94 -10.82
CA PRO A 55 4.33 14.03 -10.39
C PRO A 55 4.56 15.23 -9.48
N MET A 56 5.43 15.06 -8.49
CA MET A 56 5.85 16.14 -7.62
C MET A 56 6.84 17.02 -8.39
N PRO A 57 6.63 18.35 -8.47
CA PRO A 57 7.52 19.22 -9.23
C PRO A 57 8.84 19.49 -8.52
N SER A 58 8.88 19.33 -7.19
CA SER A 58 10.11 19.50 -6.41
C SER A 58 11.02 18.28 -6.53
N LYS A 59 12.33 18.51 -6.46
CA LYS A 59 13.32 17.44 -6.38
C LYS A 59 13.04 16.52 -5.18
N PRO A 60 13.20 15.20 -5.34
CA PRO A 60 13.13 14.26 -4.22
C PRO A 60 14.11 14.64 -3.10
N LYS A 61 13.74 14.36 -1.84
CA LYS A 61 14.65 14.56 -0.71
C LYS A 61 15.64 13.39 -0.65
N LEU A 62 16.86 13.65 -0.16
CA LEU A 62 17.87 12.60 0.00
C LEU A 62 17.36 11.39 0.79
N ILE A 63 16.58 11.63 1.85
CA ILE A 63 15.99 10.56 2.66
C ILE A 63 15.07 9.65 1.84
N ASP A 64 14.43 10.15 0.79
CA ASP A 64 13.53 9.38 -0.09
C ASP A 64 14.30 8.66 -1.22
N VAL A 65 15.44 9.22 -1.65
CA VAL A 65 16.34 8.66 -2.69
C VAL A 65 17.29 7.59 -2.14
N ALA A 66 17.79 7.79 -0.92
CA ALA A 66 18.73 6.91 -0.24
C ALA A 66 18.31 6.76 1.23
N PRO A 67 17.21 6.06 1.51
CA PRO A 67 16.81 5.77 2.88
C PRO A 67 17.81 4.83 3.55
N ASN A 68 18.06 5.02 4.84
CA ASN A 68 18.89 4.10 5.62
C ASN A 68 18.26 2.69 5.66
N ASP A 69 16.94 2.65 5.88
CA ASP A 69 16.18 1.43 6.06
C ASP A 69 14.86 1.52 5.32
N VAL A 70 14.48 0.42 4.66
CA VAL A 70 13.21 0.25 3.96
C VAL A 70 12.44 -0.88 4.62
N VAL A 71 11.14 -0.66 4.81
CA VAL A 71 10.21 -1.68 5.26
C VAL A 71 9.21 -2.01 4.16
N ILE A 72 8.81 -3.27 4.08
CA ILE A 72 7.61 -3.71 3.39
C ILE A 72 6.47 -3.84 4.39
N TRP A 73 5.25 -3.51 3.96
CA TRP A 73 4.04 -3.67 4.75
C TRP A 73 3.30 -4.95 4.36
N ASN A 74 2.91 -5.73 5.38
CA ASN A 74 2.37 -7.08 5.19
C ASN A 74 0.88 -7.20 5.54
N ALA A 75 0.38 -6.27 6.33
CA ALA A 75 -1.01 -6.28 6.77
C ALA A 75 -1.61 -4.88 6.72
N TRP A 76 -2.92 -4.82 6.93
CA TRP A 76 -3.67 -3.60 7.13
C TRP A 76 -4.67 -3.79 8.28
N VAL A 77 -5.07 -2.69 8.89
CA VAL A 77 -6.07 -2.67 9.96
C VAL A 77 -7.43 -2.38 9.35
N ASP A 78 -8.39 -3.29 9.55
CA ASP A 78 -9.75 -3.12 9.05
C ASP A 78 -10.61 -2.15 9.88
N ALA A 79 -11.85 -1.94 9.45
CA ALA A 79 -12.78 -1.03 10.14
C ALA A 79 -13.14 -1.50 11.56
N GLN A 80 -12.90 -2.76 11.91
CA GLN A 80 -13.12 -3.35 13.22
C GLN A 80 -11.83 -3.33 14.07
N GLY A 81 -10.73 -2.79 13.56
CA GLY A 81 -9.43 -2.81 14.24
C GLY A 81 -8.67 -4.13 14.09
N VAL A 82 -9.17 -5.07 13.29
CA VAL A 82 -8.56 -6.38 13.09
C VAL A 82 -7.46 -6.28 12.04
N VAL A 83 -6.29 -6.83 12.36
CA VAL A 83 -5.16 -6.93 11.44
C VAL A 83 -5.46 -8.00 10.40
N ARG A 84 -5.54 -7.60 9.12
CA ARG A 84 -5.75 -8.48 7.97
C ARG A 84 -4.51 -8.49 7.07
N ARG A 85 -4.16 -9.67 6.56
CA ARG A 85 -3.06 -9.80 5.59
C ARG A 85 -3.39 -9.06 4.29
N LEU A 86 -2.38 -8.43 3.70
CA LEU A 86 -2.51 -7.86 2.36
C LEU A 86 -2.57 -8.98 1.31
N PRO A 87 -3.27 -8.76 0.18
CA PRO A 87 -3.27 -9.72 -0.94
C PRO A 87 -1.86 -10.00 -1.42
N ILE A 88 -1.53 -11.28 -1.72
CA ILE A 88 -0.15 -11.75 -1.96
C ILE A 88 0.62 -10.98 -3.05
N HIS A 89 -0.05 -10.39 -4.02
CA HIS A 89 0.56 -9.59 -5.11
C HIS A 89 0.88 -8.14 -4.72
N CYS A 90 0.30 -7.61 -3.65
CA CYS A 90 0.52 -6.22 -3.23
C CYS A 90 1.96 -5.97 -2.81
N PHE A 91 2.55 -4.84 -3.18
CA PHE A 91 3.91 -4.53 -2.75
C PHE A 91 4.04 -3.07 -2.34
N ILE A 92 4.00 -2.83 -1.03
CA ILE A 92 3.98 -1.50 -0.45
C ILE A 92 5.22 -1.35 0.43
N THR A 93 6.15 -0.51 -0.02
CA THR A 93 7.38 -0.19 0.69
C THR A 93 7.34 1.24 1.20
N SER A 94 8.08 1.48 2.28
CA SER A 94 8.30 2.84 2.76
C SER A 94 9.58 2.91 3.60
N ARG A 95 10.05 4.12 3.87
CA ARG A 95 11.15 4.32 4.83
C ARG A 95 10.79 3.82 6.22
N ALA A 96 11.73 3.20 6.92
CA ALA A 96 11.52 2.74 8.29
C ALA A 96 11.44 3.87 9.31
N SER A 97 11.98 5.05 8.99
CA SER A 97 12.11 6.18 9.90
C SER A 97 11.55 7.48 9.32
N LEU A 98 10.99 8.31 10.19
CA LEU A 98 10.57 9.69 9.91
C LEU A 98 11.79 10.60 9.69
N PRO A 99 11.64 11.80 9.09
CA PRO A 99 12.74 12.76 8.96
C PRO A 99 13.41 13.14 10.29
N SER A 100 12.71 12.97 11.42
CA SER A 100 13.24 13.16 12.77
C SER A 100 14.11 12.02 13.29
N GLY A 101 14.30 10.94 12.52
CA GLY A 101 15.00 9.72 12.94
C GLY A 101 14.15 8.76 13.76
N ARG A 102 12.97 9.17 14.24
CA ARG A 102 12.03 8.29 14.93
C ARG A 102 11.53 7.17 14.01
N LYS A 103 11.32 5.98 14.59
CA LYS A 103 10.68 4.87 13.88
C LYS A 103 9.31 5.30 13.34
N LYS A 104 9.02 4.91 12.10
CA LYS A 104 7.75 5.17 11.45
C LYS A 104 6.74 4.13 11.93
N GLU A 105 5.84 4.56 12.80
CA GLU A 105 4.82 3.70 13.41
C GLU A 105 3.56 3.55 12.54
N SER A 106 3.37 4.45 11.57
CA SER A 106 2.17 4.43 10.73
C SER A 106 2.50 4.74 9.29
N HIS A 107 1.88 3.98 8.40
CA HIS A 107 1.80 4.24 6.98
C HIS A 107 0.41 3.84 6.52
N TYR A 108 0.00 4.35 5.37
CA TYR A 108 -1.34 4.13 4.85
C TYR A 108 -1.24 3.74 3.39
N ALA A 109 -2.30 3.13 2.87
CA ALA A 109 -2.39 2.86 1.44
C ALA A 109 -3.77 3.22 0.91
N LEU A 110 -3.79 3.79 -0.29
CA LEU A 110 -4.99 3.90 -1.10
C LEU A 110 -5.30 2.55 -1.74
N VAL A 111 -6.59 2.20 -1.77
CA VAL A 111 -7.10 1.00 -2.44
C VAL A 111 -7.60 1.41 -3.81
N CYS A 112 -6.78 1.19 -4.82
CA CYS A 112 -7.01 1.68 -6.17
C CYS A 112 -7.45 0.56 -7.11
N PHE A 113 -8.25 0.93 -8.11
CA PHE A 113 -8.67 0.07 -9.20
C PHE A 113 -8.52 0.79 -10.54
N SER A 114 -7.97 0.10 -11.54
CA SER A 114 -7.93 0.57 -12.92
C SER A 114 -8.05 -0.59 -13.91
N ASN A 115 -9.00 -0.47 -14.85
CA ASN A 115 -9.12 -1.37 -15.99
C ASN A 115 -8.19 -0.98 -17.16
N LYS A 116 -7.50 0.16 -17.05
CA LYS A 116 -6.51 0.64 -18.03
C LYS A 116 -5.10 0.49 -17.47
N GLU A 117 -4.13 0.33 -18.36
CA GLU A 117 -2.71 0.36 -17.99
C GLU A 117 -2.34 1.70 -17.37
N LEU A 118 -1.48 1.70 -16.36
CA LEU A 118 -1.07 2.94 -15.67
C LEU A 118 -0.09 3.76 -16.52
N ASN A 119 0.73 3.10 -17.34
CA ASN A 119 1.76 3.77 -18.15
C ASN A 119 1.20 4.45 -19.41
N GLU A 120 0.06 3.98 -19.91
CA GLU A 120 -0.54 4.47 -21.16
C GLU A 120 -1.57 5.59 -20.95
N GLN A 121 -1.87 5.95 -19.69
CA GLN A 121 -2.84 6.98 -19.34
C GLN A 121 -2.30 8.41 -19.49
N SER A 122 -1.50 8.67 -20.53
CA SER A 122 -1.05 10.02 -20.88
C SER A 122 -2.25 10.87 -21.33
N ASN A 123 -3.00 11.34 -20.35
CA ASN A 123 -4.10 12.23 -20.58
C ASN A 123 -3.52 13.64 -20.57
N GLU A 124 -3.91 14.49 -21.52
CA GLU A 124 -3.64 15.94 -21.48
C GLU A 124 -4.47 16.64 -20.36
N ILE A 125 -4.62 15.97 -19.21
CA ILE A 125 -5.33 16.46 -18.05
C ILE A 125 -4.33 17.25 -17.21
N PHE A 126 -4.72 18.47 -16.90
CA PHE A 126 -4.01 19.35 -16.00
C PHE A 126 -4.88 19.64 -14.78
N ILE A 127 -4.28 19.53 -13.60
CA ILE A 127 -4.91 19.95 -12.35
C ILE A 127 -4.41 21.35 -11.99
N PHE A 128 -5.35 22.21 -11.59
CA PHE A 128 -5.07 23.54 -11.05
C PHE A 128 -5.46 23.56 -9.57
N PRO A 129 -4.50 23.48 -8.62
CA PRO A 129 -4.82 23.46 -7.19
C PRO A 129 -5.60 24.68 -6.70
N SER A 130 -5.51 25.82 -7.41
CA SER A 130 -6.32 27.01 -7.14
C SER A 130 -7.83 26.73 -7.20
N HIS A 131 -8.25 25.76 -8.03
CA HIS A 131 -9.65 25.35 -8.21
C HIS A 131 -10.05 24.21 -7.28
N LEU A 132 -9.15 23.74 -6.42
CA LEU A 132 -9.41 22.66 -5.49
C LEU A 132 -9.60 23.21 -4.07
N ARG A 133 -10.55 22.61 -3.36
CA ARG A 133 -10.77 22.82 -1.93
C ARG A 133 -10.83 21.49 -1.23
N ASN A 134 -10.27 21.42 -0.03
CA ASN A 134 -10.38 20.23 0.81
C ASN A 134 -11.86 19.97 1.14
N VAL A 135 -12.32 18.72 1.00
CA VAL A 135 -13.75 18.38 1.17
C VAL A 135 -14.26 18.74 2.57
N THR A 136 -13.47 18.47 3.61
CA THR A 136 -13.89 18.59 5.00
C THR A 136 -13.81 20.03 5.51
N THR A 137 -12.75 20.75 5.14
CA THR A 137 -12.47 22.09 5.68
C THR A 137 -12.88 23.24 4.76
N ASN A 138 -13.20 22.95 3.50
CA ASN A 138 -13.41 23.91 2.43
C ASN A 138 -12.25 24.93 2.24
N LYS A 139 -11.07 24.64 2.79
CA LYS A 139 -9.86 25.48 2.67
C LYS A 139 -9.08 25.14 1.39
N PRO A 140 -8.28 26.09 0.86
CA PRO A 140 -7.29 25.80 -0.18
C PRO A 140 -6.31 24.69 0.24
N LEU A 141 -5.70 24.03 -0.74
CA LEU A 141 -4.67 23.03 -0.47
C LEU A 141 -3.40 23.67 0.10
N GLY A 142 -2.90 23.11 1.21
CA GLY A 142 -1.65 23.53 1.81
C GLY A 142 -0.45 23.03 1.00
N ALA A 143 0.64 23.80 0.96
CA ALA A 143 1.85 23.46 0.21
C ALA A 143 2.53 22.15 0.68
N SER A 144 2.25 21.70 1.91
CA SER A 144 2.79 20.47 2.49
C SER A 144 1.92 19.23 2.27
N GLN A 145 0.74 19.36 1.66
CA GLN A 145 -0.17 18.24 1.44
C GLN A 145 0.24 17.47 0.18
N VAL A 146 0.73 16.24 0.38
CA VAL A 146 1.09 15.33 -0.73
C VAL A 146 -0.12 14.52 -1.22
N THR A 147 -1.13 14.32 -0.37
CA THR A 147 -2.38 13.64 -0.70
C THR A 147 -3.53 14.32 0.03
N ALA A 148 -4.65 14.58 -0.66
CA ALA A 148 -5.83 15.21 -0.08
C ALA A 148 -7.10 14.76 -0.81
N VAL A 149 -8.22 14.72 -0.09
CA VAL A 149 -9.56 14.55 -0.68
C VAL A 149 -10.13 15.93 -0.97
N VAL A 150 -10.52 16.18 -2.22
CA VAL A 150 -10.84 17.52 -2.72
C VAL A 150 -12.16 17.56 -3.48
N ARG A 151 -12.78 18.74 -3.45
CA ARG A 151 -13.87 19.13 -4.35
C ARG A 151 -13.35 20.15 -5.36
N ALA A 152 -13.76 20.01 -6.61
CA ALA A 152 -13.54 21.04 -7.62
C ALA A 152 -14.52 22.20 -7.39
N THR A 153 -13.98 23.42 -7.35
CA THR A 153 -14.76 24.66 -7.25
C THR A 153 -14.74 25.40 -8.59
N ASN A 154 -15.82 26.14 -8.87
CA ASN A 154 -16.16 26.78 -10.15
C ASN A 154 -14.99 27.02 -11.13
N LEU A 155 -15.00 26.27 -12.23
CA LEU A 155 -14.04 26.27 -13.35
C LEU A 155 -14.09 27.53 -14.23
N LYS A 156 -14.92 28.53 -13.89
CA LYS A 156 -15.26 29.66 -14.76
C LYS A 156 -14.19 30.74 -14.86
N ASN A 157 -13.23 30.78 -13.93
CA ASN A 157 -12.14 31.75 -13.98
C ASN A 157 -10.86 31.04 -14.44
N LYS A 158 -10.52 31.19 -15.72
CA LYS A 158 -9.14 30.97 -16.18
C LYS A 158 -8.28 32.05 -15.52
N THR A 159 -7.72 31.76 -14.35
CA THR A 159 -6.67 32.62 -13.78
C THR A 159 -5.42 32.41 -14.63
N SER A 160 -5.21 33.32 -15.58
CA SER A 160 -3.97 33.40 -16.36
C SER A 160 -2.78 33.40 -15.39
N GLY A 161 -1.85 32.45 -15.54
CA GLY A 161 -0.69 32.28 -14.65
C GLY A 161 -0.86 31.32 -13.46
N ALA A 162 -2.01 30.63 -13.32
CA ALA A 162 -2.18 29.63 -12.27
C ALA A 162 -1.27 28.40 -12.47
N LYS A 163 -0.57 27.98 -11.41
CA LYS A 163 0.28 26.78 -11.42
C LYS A 163 -0.55 25.54 -11.74
N SER A 164 -0.20 24.83 -12.81
CA SER A 164 -0.81 23.57 -13.22
C SER A 164 0.12 22.39 -12.94
N TYR A 165 -0.47 21.21 -12.83
CA TYR A 165 0.23 19.94 -12.64
C TYR A 165 -0.30 18.96 -13.69
N SER A 166 0.60 18.33 -14.44
CA SER A 166 0.24 17.24 -15.33
C SER A 166 -0.20 16.02 -14.53
N VAL A 167 -1.19 15.32 -15.05
CA VAL A 167 -1.64 14.04 -14.53
C VAL A 167 -0.86 12.93 -15.24
N SER A 168 -0.30 11.99 -14.48
CA SER A 168 0.32 10.80 -15.04
C SER A 168 -0.72 9.72 -15.32
N PHE A 169 -1.62 9.47 -14.37
CA PHE A 169 -2.71 8.51 -14.52
C PHE A 169 -3.80 8.77 -13.48
N THR A 170 -4.93 8.11 -13.67
CA THR A 170 -6.09 8.15 -12.77
C THR A 170 -6.47 6.74 -12.36
N ALA A 171 -7.09 6.59 -11.20
CA ALA A 171 -7.70 5.33 -10.79
C ALA A 171 -8.97 5.59 -9.99
N GLU A 172 -9.82 4.58 -9.91
CA GLU A 172 -10.94 4.57 -9.00
C GLU A 172 -10.45 4.17 -7.60
N LEU A 173 -10.93 4.86 -6.57
CA LEU A 173 -10.78 4.42 -5.18
C LEU A 173 -11.94 3.50 -4.83
N ARG A 174 -11.61 2.25 -4.48
CA ARG A 174 -12.59 1.24 -4.05
C ARG A 174 -12.58 1.11 -2.54
N SER A 175 -13.74 0.84 -1.93
CA SER A 175 -13.84 0.56 -0.50
C SER A 175 -12.79 -0.47 -0.07
N PRO A 176 -12.06 -0.26 1.04
CA PRO A 176 -12.22 0.80 2.06
C PRO A 176 -11.59 2.17 1.75
N TYR A 177 -11.17 2.41 0.51
CA TYR A 177 -10.57 3.65 -0.04
C TYR A 177 -9.15 3.94 0.47
N CYS A 178 -8.96 3.93 1.78
CA CYS A 178 -7.69 4.14 2.45
C CYS A 178 -7.61 3.21 3.67
N VAL A 179 -6.46 2.54 3.84
CA VAL A 179 -6.22 1.61 4.95
C VAL A 179 -4.98 2.03 5.73
N GLN A 180 -4.99 1.79 7.04
CA GLN A 180 -3.78 1.84 7.85
C GLN A 180 -2.99 0.55 7.66
N LEU A 181 -1.72 0.67 7.34
CA LEU A 181 -0.81 -0.45 7.15
C LEU A 181 -0.24 -0.91 8.49
N ALA A 182 0.00 -2.21 8.60
CA ALA A 182 0.49 -2.88 9.80
C ALA A 182 1.56 -3.93 9.45
N GLN A 183 2.21 -4.43 10.50
CA GLN A 183 3.28 -5.44 10.42
C GLN A 183 4.39 -5.06 9.42
N PRO A 184 5.04 -3.89 9.61
CA PRO A 184 6.18 -3.51 8.79
C PRO A 184 7.33 -4.47 9.09
N LEU A 185 8.01 -4.92 8.04
CA LEU A 185 9.20 -5.74 8.15
C LEU A 185 10.34 -5.11 7.36
N LEU A 186 11.53 -5.08 7.97
CA LEU A 186 12.74 -4.59 7.32
C LEU A 186 13.12 -5.49 6.15
N LEU A 187 13.42 -4.86 5.02
CA LEU A 187 14.05 -5.51 3.88
C LEU A 187 15.56 -5.47 4.06
N ASP A 188 16.22 -6.60 3.85
CA ASP A 188 17.68 -6.64 3.85
C ASP A 188 18.28 -6.13 2.54
N VAL A 189 19.61 -6.00 2.51
CA VAL A 189 20.33 -5.42 1.37
C VAL A 189 20.20 -6.29 0.13
N GLU A 190 20.19 -7.62 0.28
CA GLU A 190 20.05 -8.56 -0.83
C GLU A 190 18.66 -8.45 -1.46
N GLU A 191 17.62 -8.39 -0.62
CA GLU A 191 16.24 -8.16 -1.05
C GLU A 191 16.09 -6.85 -1.81
N LEU A 192 16.70 -5.75 -1.31
CA LEU A 192 16.65 -4.45 -1.99
C LEU A 192 17.37 -4.45 -3.35
N ILE A 193 18.50 -5.14 -3.46
CA ILE A 193 19.21 -5.31 -4.73
C ILE A 193 18.35 -6.10 -5.72
N GLU A 194 17.75 -7.20 -5.28
CA GLU A 194 16.90 -8.06 -6.10
C GLU A 194 15.64 -7.31 -6.59
N ILE A 195 14.96 -6.59 -5.69
CA ILE A 195 13.82 -5.72 -6.02
C ILE A 195 14.19 -4.72 -7.11
N LYS A 196 15.34 -4.04 -6.96
CA LYS A 196 15.79 -3.03 -7.92
C LYS A 196 16.14 -3.66 -9.27
N ALA A 197 16.81 -4.81 -9.28
CA ALA A 197 17.18 -5.53 -10.51
C ALA A 197 15.93 -5.96 -11.29
N ILE A 198 14.98 -6.64 -10.63
CA ILE A 198 13.75 -7.12 -11.27
C ILE A 198 12.88 -5.94 -11.72
N THR A 199 12.78 -4.87 -10.94
CA THR A 199 12.00 -3.70 -11.34
C THR A 199 12.58 -3.00 -12.57
N ASN A 200 13.90 -2.97 -12.72
CA ASN A 200 14.55 -2.29 -13.84
C ASN A 200 14.54 -3.10 -15.14
N SER A 201 14.71 -4.41 -15.05
CA SER A 201 15.01 -5.25 -16.22
C SER A 201 14.21 -6.55 -16.29
N GLY A 202 13.42 -6.87 -15.27
CA GLY A 202 12.57 -8.06 -15.22
C GLY A 202 11.19 -7.85 -15.86
N ASP A 203 10.37 -8.87 -15.71
CA ASP A 203 8.99 -8.93 -16.18
C ASP A 203 8.01 -9.22 -15.03
N ILE A 204 6.71 -9.26 -15.36
CA ILE A 204 5.65 -9.56 -14.41
C ILE A 204 5.78 -10.94 -13.76
N GLY A 205 6.32 -11.93 -14.46
CA GLY A 205 6.51 -13.29 -13.94
C GLY A 205 7.58 -13.33 -12.86
N SER A 206 8.73 -12.72 -13.16
CA SER A 206 9.86 -12.55 -12.24
C SER A 206 9.45 -11.74 -11.02
N TRP A 207 8.69 -10.66 -11.23
CA TRP A 207 8.13 -9.84 -10.16
C TRP A 207 7.18 -10.64 -9.26
N ASN A 208 6.26 -11.41 -9.82
CA ASN A 208 5.33 -12.24 -9.05
C ASN A 208 6.07 -13.29 -8.22
N ALA A 209 7.10 -13.92 -8.78
CA ALA A 209 7.93 -14.89 -8.08
C ALA A 209 8.66 -14.24 -6.90
N LEU A 210 9.27 -13.06 -7.11
CA LEU A 210 9.93 -12.29 -6.07
C LEU A 210 8.98 -11.93 -4.93
N VAL A 211 7.84 -11.31 -5.23
CA VAL A 211 6.89 -10.85 -4.21
C VAL A 211 6.35 -12.02 -3.39
N LYS A 212 6.06 -13.16 -4.04
CA LYS A 212 5.66 -14.39 -3.35
C LYS A 212 6.77 -14.94 -2.45
N SER A 213 8.00 -14.97 -2.94
CA SER A 213 9.15 -15.45 -2.17
C SER A 213 9.39 -14.60 -0.93
N ILE A 214 9.50 -13.27 -1.11
CA ILE A 214 9.64 -12.31 -0.02
C ILE A 214 8.53 -12.56 1.00
N ARG A 215 7.26 -12.59 0.59
CA ARG A 215 6.15 -12.74 1.53
C ARG A 215 6.05 -14.10 2.20
N SER A 216 6.45 -15.18 1.54
CA SER A 216 6.44 -16.52 2.14
C SER A 216 7.49 -16.62 3.25
N ARG A 217 8.72 -16.13 3.01
CA ARG A 217 9.77 -16.03 4.04
C ARG A 217 9.31 -15.18 5.23
N MET A 218 8.45 -14.19 5.00
CA MET A 218 7.94 -13.33 6.05
C MET A 218 6.90 -14.01 6.94
N ILE A 219 6.07 -14.90 6.38
CA ILE A 219 5.17 -15.74 7.17
C ILE A 219 6.00 -16.61 8.12
N GLU A 220 7.04 -17.26 7.61
CA GLU A 220 7.94 -18.09 8.42
C GLU A 220 8.64 -17.28 9.53
N ARG A 221 9.12 -16.06 9.23
CA ARG A 221 9.75 -15.17 10.23
C ARG A 221 8.77 -14.73 11.32
N ILE A 222 7.52 -14.39 10.96
CA ILE A 222 6.50 -13.96 11.93
C ILE A 222 6.08 -15.14 12.82
N ASP A 223 5.81 -16.30 12.21
CA ASP A 223 5.41 -17.50 12.95
C ASP A 223 6.55 -17.96 13.88
N TRP A 224 7.81 -17.90 13.44
CA TRP A 224 8.97 -18.19 14.29
C TRP A 224 9.04 -17.22 15.48
N VAL A 225 8.95 -15.90 15.26
CA VAL A 225 8.99 -14.92 16.36
C VAL A 225 7.82 -15.12 17.33
N GLN A 226 6.62 -15.45 16.85
CA GLN A 226 5.47 -15.77 17.71
C GLN A 226 5.70 -17.05 18.53
N CYS A 227 6.22 -18.11 17.91
CA CYS A 227 6.60 -19.33 18.63
C CYS A 227 7.68 -19.06 19.69
N THR A 228 8.71 -18.29 19.37
CA THR A 228 9.80 -17.98 20.32
C THR A 228 9.37 -17.08 21.47
N LEU A 229 8.38 -16.20 21.26
CA LEU A 229 7.81 -15.36 22.32
C LEU A 229 6.78 -16.12 23.18
N ASN A 230 6.09 -17.11 22.62
CA ASN A 230 5.15 -17.97 23.35
C ASN A 230 5.84 -19.09 24.15
N LEU A 231 7.13 -19.36 23.91
CA LEU A 231 7.95 -20.28 24.71
C LEU A 231 8.37 -19.70 26.08
N GLY A 232 7.81 -18.55 26.49
CA GLY A 232 8.00 -17.94 27.80
C GLY A 232 6.87 -18.18 28.81
N GLU A 233 5.79 -18.83 28.42
CA GLU A 233 4.75 -19.35 29.33
C GLU A 233 4.78 -20.88 29.26
N GLU A 234 5.76 -21.48 29.95
CA GLU A 234 5.63 -22.87 30.38
C GLU A 234 4.56 -22.92 31.47
N ASP A 235 3.31 -23.18 31.07
CA ASP A 235 2.35 -23.83 31.95
C ASP A 235 2.19 -25.28 31.50
N ASP A 236 2.48 -26.17 32.45
CA ASP A 236 2.41 -27.63 32.38
C ASP A 236 1.21 -28.14 31.57
N LEU A 237 1.49 -28.76 30.42
CA LEU A 237 0.60 -29.77 29.85
C LEU A 237 1.40 -31.05 29.61
N SER A 238 1.39 -31.88 30.65
CA SER A 238 1.80 -33.28 30.64
C SER A 238 1.16 -34.02 29.46
N PHE A 239 2.00 -34.40 28.50
CA PHE A 239 1.70 -35.47 27.55
C PHE A 239 1.54 -36.78 28.33
N THR A 240 0.32 -37.29 28.44
CA THR A 240 0.10 -38.73 28.60
C THR A 240 -0.56 -39.27 27.34
N ASP A 241 0.31 -39.98 26.63
CA ASP A 241 0.05 -40.93 25.57
C ASP A 241 -1.07 -41.92 25.96
N SER A 242 -2.04 -42.13 25.06
CA SER A 242 -2.82 -43.38 24.98
C SER A 242 -3.72 -43.38 23.74
N LEU A 243 -3.10 -43.49 22.56
CA LEU A 243 -3.74 -44.10 21.40
C LEU A 243 -3.44 -45.60 21.44
N SER A 244 -4.37 -46.40 21.96
CA SER A 244 -4.69 -47.72 21.39
C SER A 244 -5.92 -48.32 22.07
N LEU A 245 -6.97 -48.59 21.29
CA LEU A 245 -7.39 -49.96 20.98
C LEU A 245 -8.72 -49.94 20.23
N LEU A 246 -8.62 -50.33 18.96
CA LEU A 246 -9.66 -51.01 18.19
C LEU A 246 -10.46 -51.99 19.07
N LYS A 247 -11.79 -51.89 19.04
CA LYS A 247 -12.67 -53.07 18.99
C LYS A 247 -14.11 -52.74 18.58
N ARG A 248 -14.48 -53.37 17.46
CA ARG A 248 -15.80 -53.92 17.08
C ARG A 248 -17.00 -52.98 16.96
N SER A 249 -17.26 -52.59 15.72
CA SER A 249 -18.61 -52.46 15.16
C SER A 249 -18.98 -53.80 14.51
N GLU A 250 -19.88 -54.54 15.16
CA GLU A 250 -20.73 -55.56 14.54
C GLU A 250 -22.02 -55.54 15.36
N TYR A 251 -23.14 -55.16 14.75
CA TYR A 251 -24.40 -55.91 14.77
C TYR A 251 -25.40 -55.26 13.82
N SER A 252 -25.85 -56.06 12.86
CA SER A 252 -26.95 -55.80 11.94
C SER A 252 -27.98 -56.92 12.11
N LYS A 253 -29.27 -56.54 12.13
CA LYS A 253 -30.51 -57.37 12.01
C LYS A 253 -30.85 -58.19 13.26
N VAL A 254 -32.06 -58.09 13.82
CA VAL A 254 -33.40 -58.32 13.24
C VAL A 254 -34.40 -57.24 13.66
#